data_AF-A0AAV2RCF9-F1
#
_entry.id   AF-A0AAV2RCF9-F1
#
_cell.length_a   1.000
_cell.length_b   1.000
_cell.length_c   1.000
_cell.angle_alpha   90.00
_cell.angle_beta   90.00
_cell.angle_gamma   90.00
#
_symmetry.space_group_name_H-M   'P 1'
#
loop_
_entity.id
_entity.type
_entity.pdbx_description
1 polymer ?
#
loop_
_entity_poly.entity_id
_entity_poly.type
_entity_poly.pdbx_seq_one_letter_code
_entity_poly.pdbx_strand_id
1 'polypeptide(L)'
;MGEKEYRLEPDTELRFEVEGKKEVVEFILASGKAEIFGTELAPNKTYTFQSGAKVAAFTWHGCTIKLKGNTEGTYIAKETPMVMYLNTHACLERLRRQADERLAKGEESRGPITMIVGPQDVGKTTLCRILLNYAVRTGRRPVFVDLDVGHGSISIPGTI
;
A
#
# COMPACT_ATOMS: atom_id res chain seq x y z
N MET A 1 7.91 24.04 -14.92
CA MET A 1 7.54 23.22 -13.75
C MET A 1 8.79 22.52 -13.25
N GLY A 2 9.21 22.78 -12.00
CA GLY A 2 10.46 22.27 -11.46
C GLY A 2 10.31 20.87 -10.87
N GLU A 3 11.35 20.04 -11.04
CA GLU A 3 11.51 18.79 -10.29
C GLU A 3 11.87 19.12 -8.83
N LYS A 4 11.18 18.49 -7.87
CA LYS A 4 11.45 18.59 -6.43
C LYS A 4 11.95 17.25 -5.91
N GLU A 5 13.02 17.28 -5.12
CA GLU A 5 13.61 16.11 -4.48
C GLU A 5 13.21 16.05 -3.00
N TYR A 6 12.82 14.86 -2.54
CA TYR A 6 12.46 14.57 -1.16
C TYR A 6 13.33 13.42 -0.66
N ARG A 7 14.05 13.66 0.45
CA ARG A 7 14.83 12.64 1.15
C ARG A 7 14.06 12.16 2.35
N LEU A 8 13.80 10.86 2.39
CA LEU A 8 13.05 10.20 3.45
C LEU A 8 14.01 9.38 4.30
N GLU A 9 13.91 9.56 5.60
CA GLU A 9 14.56 8.71 6.59
C GLU A 9 13.82 7.37 6.72
N PRO A 10 14.44 6.33 7.30
CA PRO A 10 13.74 5.10 7.64
C PRO A 10 12.45 5.34 8.42
N ASP A 11 11.45 4.51 8.16
CA ASP A 11 10.13 4.51 8.81
C ASP A 11 9.28 5.78 8.58
N THR A 12 9.57 6.52 7.51
CA THR A 12 8.80 7.70 7.09
C THR A 12 8.10 7.50 5.75
N GLU A 13 7.08 8.32 5.48
CA GLU A 13 6.40 8.36 4.18
C GLU A 13 6.23 9.76 3.62
N LEU A 14 6.33 9.89 2.30
CA LEU A 14 5.97 11.09 1.56
C LEU A 14 4.50 11.00 1.17
N ARG A 15 3.71 11.94 1.68
CA ARG A 15 2.30 12.11 1.31
C ARG A 15 2.18 13.29 0.35
N PHE A 16 1.42 13.11 -0.72
CA PHE A 16 1.07 14.18 -1.63
C PHE A 16 -0.28 13.92 -2.30
N GLU A 17 -0.90 15.01 -2.75
CA GLU A 17 -2.13 14.98 -3.53
C GLU A 17 -1.88 15.65 -4.88
N VAL A 18 -2.53 15.13 -5.92
CA VAL A 18 -2.53 15.75 -7.26
C VAL A 18 -3.85 16.49 -7.42
N GLU A 19 -3.86 17.77 -7.08
CA GLU A 19 -5.03 18.63 -7.24
C GLU A 19 -4.97 19.45 -8.55
N GLY A 20 -6.13 19.93 -9.01
CA GLY A 20 -6.25 20.72 -10.23
C GLY A 20 -6.69 19.92 -11.46
N LYS A 21 -7.43 20.58 -12.37
CA LYS A 21 -7.98 19.94 -13.58
C LYS A 21 -6.86 19.55 -14.54
N LYS A 22 -6.79 18.26 -14.90
CA LYS A 22 -5.83 17.68 -15.87
C LYS A 22 -4.35 17.80 -15.46
N GLU A 23 -4.06 17.96 -14.18
CA GLU A 23 -2.69 17.87 -13.66
C GLU A 23 -2.18 16.42 -13.68
N VAL A 24 -0.88 16.28 -13.94
CA VAL A 24 -0.16 15.00 -13.93
C VAL A 24 1.15 15.19 -13.20
N VAL A 25 1.41 14.30 -12.24
CA VAL A 25 2.64 14.30 -11.46
C VAL A 25 3.45 13.05 -11.81
N GLU A 26 4.68 13.28 -12.25
CA GLU A 26 5.69 12.24 -12.40
C GLU A 26 6.37 12.00 -11.04
N PHE A 27 6.44 10.74 -10.64
CA PHE A 27 7.08 10.24 -9.44
C PHE A 27 8.21 9.30 -9.83
N ILE A 28 9.41 9.49 -9.30
CA ILE A 28 10.57 8.64 -9.56
C ILE A 28 11.28 8.31 -8.24
N LEU A 29 11.53 7.03 -8.00
CA LEU A 29 12.42 6.58 -6.94
C LEU A 29 13.87 6.71 -7.44
N ALA A 30 14.59 7.75 -7.01
CA ALA A 30 15.96 8.01 -7.46
C ALA A 30 17.00 7.12 -6.75
N SER A 31 16.80 6.85 -5.46
CA SER A 31 17.70 5.99 -4.68
C SER A 31 17.00 5.35 -3.48
N GLY A 32 17.58 4.28 -2.94
CA GLY A 32 17.04 3.54 -1.79
C GLY A 32 15.89 2.61 -2.17
N LYS A 33 15.04 2.29 -1.19
CA LYS A 33 13.85 1.43 -1.38
C LYS A 33 12.61 2.16 -0.89
N ALA A 34 11.53 2.06 -1.64
CA ALA A 34 10.25 2.64 -1.25
C ALA A 34 9.11 1.76 -1.75
N GLU A 35 7.95 1.89 -1.13
CA GLU A 35 6.72 1.20 -1.50
C GLU A 35 5.51 2.12 -1.45
N ILE A 36 4.56 1.90 -2.35
CA ILE A 36 3.25 2.57 -2.32
C ILE A 36 2.22 1.51 -1.97
N PHE A 37 1.61 1.65 -0.80
CA PHE A 37 0.60 0.72 -0.26
C PHE A 37 1.06 -0.76 -0.32
N GLY A 38 2.32 -1.01 0.00
CA GLY A 38 2.94 -2.34 0.02
C GLY A 38 3.53 -2.83 -1.31
N THR A 39 3.28 -2.16 -2.43
CA THR A 39 3.90 -2.45 -3.73
C THR A 39 5.28 -1.79 -3.81
N GLU A 40 6.35 -2.59 -3.96
CA GLU A 40 7.71 -2.07 -4.12
C GLU A 40 7.86 -1.26 -5.42
N LEU A 41 8.61 -0.17 -5.33
CA LEU A 41 8.92 0.71 -6.45
C LEU A 41 10.24 0.31 -7.11
N ALA A 42 10.24 0.27 -8.43
CA ALA A 42 11.45 0.04 -9.21
C ALA A 42 12.30 1.32 -9.24
N PRO A 43 13.63 1.22 -9.03
CA PRO A 43 14.51 2.38 -9.09
C PRO A 43 14.51 2.98 -10.50
N ASN A 44 14.56 4.32 -10.57
CA ASN A 44 14.60 5.10 -11.82
C ASN A 44 13.43 4.84 -12.80
N LYS A 45 12.34 4.24 -12.32
CA LYS A 45 11.11 4.10 -13.09
C LYS A 45 10.20 5.30 -12.82
N THR A 46 9.68 5.88 -13.90
CA THR A 46 8.67 6.95 -13.81
C THR A 46 7.29 6.37 -13.61
N TYR A 47 6.61 6.82 -12.55
CA TYR A 47 5.22 6.55 -12.25
C TYR A 47 4.43 7.84 -12.42
N THR A 48 3.29 7.79 -13.11
CA THR A 48 2.47 8.98 -13.36
C THR A 48 1.18 8.91 -12.57
N PHE A 49 0.90 9.94 -11.78
CA PHE A 49 -0.32 10.11 -11.01
C PHE A 49 -1.17 11.22 -11.63
N GLN A 50 -2.45 10.95 -11.82
CA GLN A 50 -3.41 11.90 -12.39
C GLN A 50 -4.11 12.69 -11.28
N SER A 51 -4.75 13.79 -11.68
CA SER A 51 -5.67 14.57 -10.84
C SER A 51 -6.60 13.69 -10.00
N GLY A 52 -6.71 14.02 -8.70
CA GLY A 52 -7.48 13.29 -7.70
C GLY A 52 -6.70 12.18 -6.98
N ALA A 53 -5.47 11.88 -7.38
CA ALA A 53 -4.65 10.88 -6.70
C ALA A 53 -4.18 11.40 -5.33
N LYS A 54 -4.43 10.60 -4.28
CA LYS A 54 -3.85 10.74 -2.95
C LYS A 54 -2.85 9.61 -2.73
N VAL A 55 -1.58 9.94 -2.54
CA VAL A 55 -0.49 8.96 -2.55
C VAL A 55 0.31 9.05 -1.26
N ALA A 56 0.67 7.90 -0.69
CA ALA A 56 1.65 7.77 0.37
C ALA A 56 2.74 6.78 -0.08
N ALA A 57 3.97 7.28 -0.20
CA ALA A 57 5.15 6.48 -0.53
C ALA A 57 6.00 6.30 0.73
N PHE A 58 6.04 5.09 1.26
CA PHE A 58 6.70 4.74 2.52
C PHE A 58 8.07 4.09 2.28
N THR A 59 9.00 4.24 3.23
CA THR A 59 10.29 3.54 3.20
C THR A 59 10.67 2.94 4.55
N TRP A 60 11.09 1.67 4.55
CA TRP A 60 11.65 0.97 5.72
C TRP A 60 13.14 1.28 5.96
N HIS A 61 13.85 1.83 4.96
CA HIS A 61 15.32 1.92 4.98
C HIS A 61 15.86 3.29 4.58
N GLY A 62 14.98 4.22 4.22
CA GLY A 62 15.34 5.49 3.63
C GLY A 62 15.38 5.44 2.10
N CYS A 63 15.02 6.56 1.48
CA CYS A 63 15.01 6.71 0.03
C CYS A 63 15.06 8.18 -0.41
N THR A 64 15.33 8.38 -1.70
CA THR A 64 15.18 9.69 -2.34
C THR A 64 14.14 9.60 -3.45
N ILE A 65 13.12 10.44 -3.36
CA ILE A 65 12.00 10.52 -4.30
C ILE A 65 12.07 11.85 -5.05
N LYS A 66 11.83 11.80 -6.35
CA LYS A 66 11.69 12.98 -7.21
C LYS A 66 10.24 13.11 -7.66
N LEU A 67 9.68 14.29 -7.48
CA LEU A 67 8.36 14.66 -7.97
C LEU A 67 8.49 15.77 -9.01
N LYS A 68 7.81 15.62 -10.14
CA LYS A 68 7.74 16.62 -11.20
C LYS A 68 6.29 16.85 -11.59
N GLY A 69 5.83 18.08 -11.46
CA GLY A 69 4.42 18.46 -11.61
C GLY A 69 3.96 19.29 -10.41
N ASN A 70 2.70 19.72 -10.43
CA ASN A 70 2.13 20.44 -9.30
C ASN A 70 1.52 19.46 -8.29
N THR A 71 1.93 19.59 -7.02
CA THR A 71 1.41 18.77 -5.93
C THR A 71 0.89 19.66 -4.82
N GLU A 72 -0.20 19.22 -4.19
CA GLU A 72 -0.77 19.86 -3.01
C GLU A 72 -0.59 18.96 -1.78
N GLY A 73 -0.66 19.55 -0.58
CA GLY A 73 -0.54 18.82 0.67
C GLY A 73 0.72 17.95 0.77
N THR A 74 1.84 18.36 0.17
CA THR A 74 3.06 17.53 0.11
C THR A 74 3.89 17.67 1.37
N TYR A 75 4.02 16.59 2.14
CA TYR A 75 4.84 16.57 3.37
C TYR A 75 5.37 15.16 3.67
N ILE A 76 6.42 15.09 4.49
CA ILE A 76 6.96 13.84 5.02
C ILE A 76 6.32 13.57 6.38
N ALA A 77 5.58 12.47 6.48
CA ALA A 77 4.99 11.99 7.73
C ALA A 77 5.96 11.03 8.43
N LYS A 78 6.22 11.28 9.71
CA LYS A 78 7.09 10.45 10.57
C LYS A 78 6.30 9.44 11.40
N GLU A 79 5.05 9.75 11.72
CA GLU A 79 4.18 8.88 12.50
C GLU A 79 3.27 8.11 11.54
N THR A 80 3.50 6.80 11.43
CA THR A 80 2.73 5.94 10.55
C THR A 80 2.34 4.64 11.26
N PRO A 81 1.18 4.05 10.94
CA PRO A 81 0.78 2.76 11.46
C PRO A 81 1.46 1.57 10.73
N MET A 82 2.48 1.81 9.90
CA MET A 82 3.06 0.78 9.02
C MET A 82 3.63 -0.42 9.79
N VAL A 83 4.25 -0.19 10.95
CA VAL A 83 4.74 -1.28 11.83
C VAL A 83 3.59 -2.17 12.30
N MET A 84 2.43 -1.57 12.62
CA MET A 84 1.25 -2.33 13.01
C MET A 84 0.77 -3.22 11.85
N TYR A 85 0.73 -2.68 10.64
CA TYR A 85 0.32 -3.43 9.45
C TYR A 85 1.28 -4.58 9.11
N LEU A 86 2.58 -4.35 9.26
CA LEU A 86 3.61 -5.39 9.11
C LEU A 86 3.44 -6.50 10.15
N ASN A 87 3.21 -6.15 11.42
CA ASN A 87 2.97 -7.12 12.49
C ASN A 87 1.69 -7.92 12.25
N THR A 88 0.62 -7.29 11.78
CA THR A 88 -0.61 -7.98 11.37
C THR A 88 -0.32 -8.97 10.25
N HIS A 89 0.42 -8.57 9.21
CA HIS A 89 0.82 -9.46 8.12
C HIS A 89 1.63 -10.66 8.64
N ALA A 90 2.61 -10.43 9.51
CA ALA A 90 3.44 -11.49 10.10
C ALA A 90 2.61 -12.49 10.91
N CYS A 91 1.62 -12.02 11.67
CA CYS A 91 0.70 -12.89 12.40
C CYS A 91 -0.16 -13.75 11.45
N LEU A 92 -0.70 -13.15 10.38
CA LEU A 92 -1.46 -13.88 9.36
C LEU A 92 -0.60 -14.93 8.65
N GLU A 93 0.65 -14.62 8.38
CA GLU A 93 1.58 -15.58 7.76
C GLU A 93 1.91 -16.74 8.69
N ARG A 94 2.07 -16.50 10.00
CA ARG A 94 2.21 -17.58 10.99
C ARG A 94 1.00 -18.51 10.98
N LEU A 95 -0.22 -17.98 10.92
CA LEU A 95 -1.44 -18.79 10.83
C LEU A 95 -1.49 -19.61 9.54
N ARG A 96 -1.05 -19.04 8.41
CA ARG A 96 -0.93 -19.79 7.13
C ARG A 96 0.03 -20.98 7.26
N ARG A 97 1.22 -20.76 7.81
CA ARG A 97 2.22 -21.84 7.99
C ARG A 97 1.68 -22.97 8.87
N GLN A 98 1.01 -22.63 9.97
CA GLN A 98 0.39 -23.63 10.85
C GLN A 98 -0.69 -24.44 10.12
N ALA A 99 -1.49 -23.80 9.26
CA ALA A 99 -2.48 -24.49 8.44
C ALA A 99 -1.82 -25.41 7.41
N ASP A 100 -0.77 -24.94 6.73
CA ASP A 100 0.01 -25.74 5.76
C ASP A 100 0.64 -26.98 6.44
N GLU A 101 1.18 -26.82 7.65
CA GLU A 101 1.77 -27.92 8.43
C GLU A 101 0.73 -28.97 8.86
N ARG A 102 -0.48 -28.54 9.25
CA ARG A 102 -1.58 -29.46 9.58
C ARG A 102 -2.08 -30.20 8.35
N LEU A 103 -2.23 -29.50 7.23
CA LEU A 103 -2.59 -30.11 5.96
C LEU A 103 -1.57 -31.15 5.51
N ALA A 104 -0.27 -30.86 5.69
CA ALA A 104 0.80 -31.82 5.38
C ALA A 104 0.76 -33.09 6.27
N LYS A 105 0.15 -33.01 7.47
CA LYS A 105 -0.10 -34.16 8.36
C LYS A 105 -1.40 -34.91 8.03
N GLY A 106 -2.14 -34.48 7.01
CA GLY A 106 -3.41 -35.08 6.60
C GLY A 106 -4.63 -34.57 7.40
N GLU A 107 -4.48 -33.51 8.19
CA GLU A 107 -5.60 -32.85 8.86
C GLU A 107 -6.28 -31.86 7.92
N GLU A 108 -7.61 -31.75 7.99
CA GLU A 108 -8.32 -30.67 7.30
C GLU A 108 -7.94 -29.32 7.93
N SER A 109 -7.31 -28.46 7.13
CA SER A 109 -6.93 -27.12 7.57
C SER A 109 -7.03 -26.11 6.43
N ARG A 110 -7.23 -24.84 6.78
CA ARG A 110 -7.34 -23.73 5.84
C ARG A 110 -6.61 -22.50 6.40
N GLY A 111 -6.06 -21.70 5.49
CA GLY A 111 -5.49 -20.40 5.85
C GLY A 111 -6.52 -19.45 6.49
N PRO A 112 -6.05 -18.39 7.18
CA PRO A 112 -6.93 -17.47 7.89
C PRO A 112 -7.86 -16.72 6.93
N ILE A 113 -9.11 -16.55 7.36
CA ILE A 113 -10.08 -15.63 6.76
C ILE A 113 -10.14 -14.41 7.65
N THR A 114 -9.89 -13.23 7.09
CA THR A 114 -9.79 -11.98 7.86
C THR A 114 -10.74 -10.95 7.28
N MET A 115 -11.58 -10.38 8.14
CA MET A 115 -12.48 -9.28 7.81
C MET A 115 -11.95 -7.99 8.42
N ILE A 116 -11.88 -6.93 7.61
CA ILE A 116 -11.49 -5.59 8.08
C ILE A 116 -12.77 -4.77 8.25
N VAL A 117 -12.99 -4.25 9.45
CA VAL A 117 -14.19 -3.49 9.81
C VAL A 117 -13.81 -2.14 10.41
N GLY A 118 -14.69 -1.16 10.26
CA GLY A 118 -14.50 0.18 10.80
C GLY A 118 -15.41 1.21 10.10
N PRO A 119 -15.51 2.43 10.65
CA PRO A 119 -16.33 3.49 10.07
C PRO A 119 -15.80 3.95 8.71
N GLN A 120 -16.50 4.88 8.06
CA GLN A 120 -16.06 5.47 6.79
C GLN A 120 -14.74 6.24 6.96
N ASP A 121 -13.96 6.32 5.89
CA ASP A 121 -12.74 7.14 5.79
C ASP A 121 -11.59 6.84 6.77
N VAL A 122 -11.53 5.63 7.34
CA VAL A 122 -10.41 5.19 8.22
C VAL A 122 -9.30 4.41 7.49
N GLY A 123 -9.30 4.39 6.15
CA GLY A 123 -8.24 3.73 5.38
C GLY A 123 -8.35 2.21 5.27
N LYS A 124 -9.55 1.63 5.43
CA LYS A 124 -9.78 0.17 5.33
C LYS A 124 -9.26 -0.43 4.02
N THR A 125 -9.58 0.20 2.90
CA THR A 125 -9.14 -0.24 1.56
C THR A 125 -7.61 -0.16 1.42
N THR A 126 -6.99 0.88 1.98
CA THR A 126 -5.52 1.03 2.01
C THR A 126 -4.88 -0.11 2.79
N LEU A 127 -5.41 -0.44 3.98
CA LEU A 127 -4.93 -1.55 4.78
C LEU A 127 -5.09 -2.91 4.06
N CYS A 128 -6.26 -3.16 3.45
CA CYS A 128 -6.47 -4.35 2.62
C CYS A 128 -5.37 -4.47 1.54
N ARG A 129 -5.13 -3.38 0.80
CA ARG A 129 -4.14 -3.34 -0.28
C ARG A 129 -2.72 -3.64 0.22
N ILE A 130 -2.33 -3.06 1.36
CA ILE A 130 -1.01 -3.32 1.98
C ILE A 130 -0.87 -4.81 2.35
N LEU A 131 -1.85 -5.38 3.05
CA LEU A 131 -1.81 -6.78 3.48
C LEU A 131 -1.79 -7.76 2.29
N LEU A 132 -2.54 -7.45 1.23
CA LEU A 132 -2.55 -8.23 -0.01
C LEU A 132 -1.18 -8.18 -0.70
N ASN A 133 -0.62 -6.98 -0.87
CA ASN A 133 0.69 -6.82 -1.49
C ASN A 133 1.80 -7.53 -0.70
N TYR A 134 1.79 -7.46 0.63
CA TYR A 134 2.74 -8.20 1.46
C TYR A 134 2.57 -9.73 1.34
N ALA A 135 1.33 -10.22 1.24
CA ALA A 135 1.08 -11.63 0.98
C ALA A 135 1.61 -12.09 -0.38
N VAL A 136 1.43 -11.28 -1.43
CA VAL A 136 1.98 -11.58 -2.76
C VAL A 136 3.52 -11.59 -2.73
N ARG A 137 4.14 -10.64 -2.02
CA ARG A 137 5.60 -10.56 -1.86
C ARG A 137 6.20 -11.76 -1.13
N THR A 138 5.43 -12.39 -0.24
CA THR A 138 5.83 -13.64 0.44
C THR A 138 5.46 -14.90 -0.35
N GLY A 139 5.01 -14.76 -1.59
CA GLY A 139 4.68 -15.88 -2.48
C GLY A 139 3.30 -16.49 -2.24
N ARG A 140 2.45 -15.86 -1.41
CA ARG A 140 1.07 -16.30 -1.17
C ARG A 140 0.13 -15.78 -2.27
N ARG A 141 -1.03 -16.41 -2.40
CA ARG A 141 -2.11 -16.03 -3.32
C ARG A 141 -3.41 -15.79 -2.55
N PRO A 142 -3.53 -14.65 -1.84
CA PRO A 142 -4.73 -14.34 -1.07
C PRO A 142 -5.93 -14.09 -2.00
N VAL A 143 -7.13 -14.37 -1.50
CA VAL A 143 -8.38 -13.97 -2.15
C VAL A 143 -8.87 -12.69 -1.48
N PHE A 144 -9.12 -11.66 -2.28
CA PHE A 144 -9.73 -10.41 -1.83
C PHE A 144 -11.21 -10.42 -2.16
N VAL A 145 -12.04 -10.06 -1.17
CA VAL A 145 -13.49 -9.95 -1.31
C VAL A 145 -13.86 -8.53 -0.88
N ASP A 146 -14.46 -7.77 -1.79
CA ASP A 146 -14.91 -6.41 -1.53
C ASP A 146 -16.40 -6.44 -1.18
N LEU A 147 -16.75 -5.98 0.03
CA LEU A 147 -18.13 -5.92 0.50
C LEU A 147 -18.64 -4.47 0.57
N ASP A 148 -17.83 -3.49 0.15
CA ASP A 148 -18.22 -2.08 0.16
C ASP A 148 -18.92 -1.70 -1.15
N VAL A 149 -20.25 -1.70 -1.11
CA VAL A 149 -21.10 -1.34 -2.25
C VAL A 149 -21.01 0.14 -2.61
N GLY A 150 -20.57 1.01 -1.70
CA GLY A 150 -20.52 2.46 -1.91
C GLY A 150 -19.21 2.91 -2.56
N HIS A 151 -18.09 2.29 -2.18
CA HIS A 151 -16.75 2.60 -2.67
C HIS A 151 -16.05 1.36 -3.21
N GLY A 152 -16.62 0.80 -4.28
CA GLY A 152 -16.09 -0.40 -4.94
C GLY A 152 -14.66 -0.18 -5.45
N SER A 153 -13.73 -1.01 -4.97
CA SER A 153 -12.31 -0.97 -5.37
C SER A 153 -11.98 -1.91 -6.54
N ILE A 154 -12.90 -2.84 -6.84
CA ILE A 154 -12.76 -3.87 -7.89
C ILE A 154 -13.62 -3.54 -9.11
N SER A 155 -14.86 -3.14 -8.89
CA SER A 155 -15.91 -3.00 -9.90
C SER A 155 -16.70 -1.72 -9.67
N ILE A 156 -17.68 -1.44 -10.53
CA ILE A 156 -18.58 -0.30 -10.39
C ILE A 156 -19.32 -0.34 -9.04
N PRO A 157 -19.69 0.83 -8.48
CA PRO A 157 -20.49 0.87 -7.26
C PRO A 157 -21.76 0.01 -7.35
N GLY A 158 -22.15 -0.65 -6.26
CA GLY A 158 -23.31 -1.55 -6.19
C GLY A 158 -23.00 -3.03 -6.46
N THR A 159 -21.73 -3.42 -6.58
CA THR A 159 -21.32 -4.83 -6.74
C THR A 159 -20.60 -5.38 -5.50
N ILE A 160 -20.70 -6.70 -5.32
CA ILE A 160 -19.92 -7.53 -4.37
C ILE A 160 -19.09 -8.53 -5.17
#